data_AF-A0A9P0GJT9-F1
#
_entry.id   AF-A0A9P0GJT9-F1
#
_cell.length_a   1.000
_cell.length_b   1.000
_cell.length_c   1.000
_cell.angle_alpha   90.00
_cell.angle_beta   90.00
_cell.angle_gamma   90.00
#
_symmetry.space_group_name_H-M   'P 1'
#
loop_
_entity.id
_entity.type
_entity.pdbx_description
1 polymer ?
#
loop_
_entity_poly.entity_id
_entity_poly.type
_entity_poly.pdbx_seq_one_letter_code
_entity_poly.pdbx_strand_id
1 'polypeptide(L)'
;MDIIKPATQRKSTMRCYICKATSKDFNKVETSQGVDLNNPKFGLSVLHAMIRFFETLLHLSYKITVQKWQIKLQTDKEIVNQRQKEIQKKFRTQLGLIVDVPTVTNDGNISRRFFEKPQISSEITGIDLRGNQEDFNRWAKMLKDPSWRYENVLRYFKKSEDFHKTNPDAVVDWYYHGKGGYLRTTYDLPSSNNYTKIFIEANQELGINLTDYNGKKEEGATILQKHTKQGRRLDQASAFIKPVTKRTNLYVLDSSYVIKIEINNKTNRTTGVLFTKNNSTYRANITKEVIVSAGAIQSPQLLMLSGIGPKEHLQRMNISLIKDLDVGSTLREHVFCGVQFSSKLDVPQKGFTQQIKDYLQGYGPLSAANRIDGAGFYVTKIGEDYNYTDIEIVMSSSTASELGKRFLAYSDETWNAMFNFTINNPFTLTTVLLRSRSVGTIRLNTSNPYDYPLIDFNLLSDAYNKDIETMYEGIQFAINLTKTGAFKRFSPVLAVRPLPACLTHTFLSKQFWYCYIRHISSAAYHPVGTCPTGINPKKGAVVNGNLQVFGVERLRIADASVFPFAFAGQPNAACTMIGEKISDVIKHQHK
;
A
#
# COMPACT_ATOMS: atom_id res chain seq x y z
N MET A 1 26.56 -30.92 41.44
CA MET A 1 25.66 -30.34 42.46
C MET A 1 26.52 -29.39 43.26
N ASP A 2 26.30 -28.07 43.16
CA ASP A 2 26.57 -27.14 44.26
C ASP A 2 26.03 -25.72 43.94
N ILE A 3 24.90 -25.44 44.60
CA ILE A 3 24.53 -24.21 45.33
C ILE A 3 24.59 -22.88 44.55
N ILE A 4 23.39 -22.42 44.18
CA ILE A 4 23.04 -21.02 43.92
C ILE A 4 23.53 -20.15 45.09
N LYS A 5 24.51 -19.27 44.86
CA LYS A 5 24.84 -18.20 45.80
C LYS A 5 23.71 -17.17 45.83
N PRO A 6 23.21 -16.73 47.01
CA PRO A 6 22.22 -15.68 47.09
C PRO A 6 22.83 -14.36 46.58
N ALA A 7 22.09 -13.67 45.71
CA ALA A 7 22.44 -12.31 45.32
C ALA A 7 22.56 -11.45 46.58
N THR A 8 23.73 -10.83 46.75
CA THR A 8 24.01 -9.86 47.80
C THR A 8 22.94 -8.77 47.81
N GLN A 9 22.31 -8.54 48.97
CA GLN A 9 21.40 -7.41 49.17
C GLN A 9 22.12 -6.10 48.85
N ARG A 10 21.88 -5.54 47.65
CA ARG A 10 22.19 -4.13 47.37
C ARG A 10 21.30 -3.29 48.29
N LYS A 11 21.89 -2.70 49.33
CA LYS A 11 21.21 -1.68 50.15
C LYS A 11 20.99 -0.45 49.27
N SER A 12 19.73 -0.17 48.91
CA SER A 12 19.35 1.12 48.33
C SER A 12 19.63 2.22 49.35
N THR A 13 20.45 3.20 48.98
CA THR A 13 20.76 4.39 49.80
C THR A 13 19.79 5.55 49.53
N MET A 14 18.81 5.36 48.65
CA MET A 14 17.84 6.41 48.32
C MET A 14 16.92 6.71 49.51
N ARG A 15 16.85 7.99 49.86
CA ARG A 15 15.95 8.55 50.88
C ARG A 15 14.87 9.37 50.20
N CYS A 16 13.65 9.29 50.74
CA CYS A 16 12.56 10.18 50.32
C CYS A 16 13.00 11.63 50.49
N TYR A 17 12.90 12.46 49.45
CA TYR A 17 13.33 13.85 49.55
C TYR A 17 12.51 14.66 50.57
N ILE A 18 11.25 14.24 50.80
CA ILE A 18 10.27 14.91 51.67
C ILE A 18 10.46 14.49 53.14
N CYS A 19 10.32 13.21 53.47
CA CYS A 19 10.38 12.72 54.86
C CYS A 19 11.71 12.08 55.25
N LYS A 20 12.70 12.03 54.34
CA LYS A 20 14.03 11.42 54.51
C LYS A 20 14.04 9.92 54.81
N ALA A 21 12.89 9.24 54.82
CA ALA A 21 12.75 7.81 55.04
C ALA A 21 13.45 6.97 53.95
N THR A 22 14.12 5.89 54.35
CA THR A 22 14.66 4.87 53.44
C THR A 22 13.59 3.81 53.13
N SER A 23 13.82 2.97 52.12
CA SER A 23 12.91 1.85 51.79
C SER A 23 12.67 0.87 52.94
N LYS A 24 13.56 0.82 53.96
CA LYS A 24 13.35 0.01 55.17
C LYS A 24 12.48 0.69 56.23
N ASP A 25 12.44 2.02 56.23
CA ASP A 25 11.68 2.80 57.22
C ASP A 25 10.18 2.85 56.86
N PHE A 26 9.83 2.57 55.59
CA PHE A 26 8.45 2.57 55.11
C PHE A 26 7.54 1.48 55.71
N ASN A 27 8.12 0.42 56.28
CA ASN A 27 7.36 -0.62 56.97
C ASN A 27 7.15 -0.32 58.47
N LYS A 28 7.65 0.82 58.97
CA LYS A 28 7.52 1.24 60.37
C LYS A 28 6.56 2.42 60.47
N VAL A 29 5.27 2.11 60.42
CA VAL A 29 4.14 3.07 60.40
C VAL A 29 4.20 4.07 61.57
N GLU A 30 4.80 3.69 62.69
CA GLU A 30 4.85 4.50 63.92
C GLU A 30 5.93 5.59 63.93
N THR A 31 6.82 5.63 62.93
CA THR A 31 8.00 6.53 62.95
C THR A 31 7.98 7.65 61.91
N SER A 32 6.88 7.84 61.18
CA SER A 32 6.80 8.91 60.19
C SER A 32 6.60 10.27 60.87
N GLN A 33 7.65 11.12 60.87
CA GLN A 33 7.51 12.53 61.26
C GLN A 33 6.43 13.19 60.36
N GLY A 34 5.44 13.81 60.99
CA GLY A 34 4.30 14.43 60.33
C GLY A 34 4.73 15.54 59.37
N VAL A 35 4.08 15.58 58.20
CA VAL A 35 4.23 16.64 57.21
C VAL A 35 3.33 17.80 57.64
N ASP A 36 3.85 19.02 57.68
CA ASP A 36 3.05 20.23 57.90
C ASP A 36 2.09 20.43 56.71
N LEU A 37 0.80 20.17 56.95
CA LEU A 37 -0.24 20.22 55.93
C LEU A 37 -0.63 21.66 55.55
N ASN A 38 -0.16 22.66 56.29
CA ASN A 38 -0.55 24.06 56.08
C ASN A 38 0.37 24.81 55.09
N ASN A 39 1.44 24.18 54.59
CA ASN A 39 2.32 24.78 53.59
C ASN A 39 2.83 23.76 52.54
N PRO A 40 1.99 23.36 51.56
CA PRO A 40 2.35 22.33 50.60
C PRO A 40 3.23 22.93 49.49
N LYS A 41 4.53 23.10 49.75
CA LYS A 41 5.47 23.56 48.70
C LYS A 41 5.71 22.53 47.59
N PHE A 42 5.28 21.27 47.74
CA PHE A 42 5.50 20.22 46.73
C PHE A 42 4.32 19.23 46.66
N GLY A 43 3.95 18.82 45.44
CA GLY A 43 2.91 17.81 45.20
C GLY A 43 3.29 16.39 45.65
N LEU A 44 2.28 15.53 45.78
CA LEU A 44 2.43 14.10 46.10
C LEU A 44 3.46 13.45 45.17
N SER A 45 4.48 12.79 45.74
CA SER A 45 5.43 12.06 44.90
C SER A 45 4.72 10.91 44.20
N VAL A 46 5.01 10.72 42.91
CA VAL A 46 4.43 9.64 42.07
C VAL A 46 4.59 8.27 42.73
N LEU A 47 5.67 8.07 43.48
CA LEU A 47 5.91 6.84 44.24
C LEU A 47 4.86 6.62 45.34
N HIS A 48 4.45 7.66 46.08
CA HIS A 48 3.39 7.53 47.09
C HIS A 48 2.02 7.27 46.47
N ALA A 49 1.72 7.92 45.34
CA ALA A 49 0.47 7.66 44.61
C ALA A 49 0.41 6.20 44.11
N MET A 50 1.51 5.68 43.58
CA MET A 50 1.61 4.28 43.15
C MET A 50 1.49 3.30 44.31
N ILE A 51 2.13 3.58 45.46
CA ILE A 51 2.02 2.71 46.64
C ILE A 51 0.58 2.67 47.17
N ARG A 52 -0.09 3.82 47.30
CA ARG A 52 -1.49 3.86 47.73
C ARG A 52 -2.42 3.16 46.74
N PHE A 53 -2.13 3.24 45.45
CA PHE A 53 -2.86 2.50 44.44
C PHE A 53 -2.69 0.97 44.61
N PHE A 54 -1.46 0.49 44.82
CA PHE A 54 -1.23 -0.95 45.04
C PHE A 54 -1.75 -1.46 46.38
N GLU A 55 -1.67 -0.69 47.47
CA GLU A 55 -2.32 -1.03 48.74
C GLU A 55 -3.84 -1.13 48.58
N THR A 56 -4.44 -0.24 47.79
CA THR A 56 -5.88 -0.30 47.48
C THR A 56 -6.23 -1.56 46.70
N LEU A 57 -5.42 -1.95 45.71
CA LEU A 57 -5.60 -3.19 44.96
C LEU A 57 -5.43 -4.43 45.86
N LEU A 58 -4.47 -4.43 46.78
CA LEU A 58 -4.27 -5.50 47.75
C LEU A 58 -5.45 -5.59 48.73
N HIS A 59 -5.91 -4.47 49.29
CA HIS A 59 -7.09 -4.47 50.15
C HIS A 59 -8.37 -4.91 49.43
N LEU A 60 -8.52 -4.55 48.15
CA LEU A 60 -9.59 -5.08 47.31
C LEU A 60 -9.44 -6.60 47.14
N SER A 61 -8.23 -7.09 46.82
CA SER A 61 -7.98 -8.52 46.62
C SER A 61 -8.25 -9.37 47.87
N TYR A 62 -7.93 -8.87 49.07
CA TYR A 62 -8.20 -9.59 50.33
C TYR A 62 -9.66 -9.55 50.77
N LYS A 63 -10.44 -8.57 50.30
CA LYS A 63 -11.89 -8.48 50.56
C LYS A 63 -12.73 -9.17 49.49
N ILE A 64 -12.12 -9.62 48.39
CA ILE A 64 -12.79 -10.42 47.36
C ILE A 64 -12.64 -11.89 47.75
N THR A 65 -13.74 -12.52 48.15
CA THR A 65 -13.79 -13.97 48.37
C THR A 65 -13.55 -14.67 47.03
N VAL A 66 -12.36 -15.27 46.85
CA VAL A 66 -12.06 -16.03 45.65
C VAL A 66 -12.87 -17.32 45.69
N GLN A 67 -13.91 -17.41 44.85
CA GLN A 67 -14.66 -18.65 44.68
C GLN A 67 -13.75 -19.75 44.17
N LYS A 68 -13.86 -20.95 44.78
CA LYS A 68 -13.20 -22.17 44.30
C LYS A 68 -13.52 -22.38 42.82
N TRP A 69 -12.51 -22.77 42.04
CA TRP A 69 -12.67 -23.10 40.63
C TRP A 69 -13.75 -24.16 40.44
N GLN A 70 -14.89 -23.74 39.88
CA GLN A 70 -15.94 -24.63 39.40
C GLN A 70 -15.89 -24.67 37.87
N ILE A 71 -16.03 -25.87 37.32
CA ILE A 71 -16.21 -26.07 35.89
C ILE A 71 -17.55 -25.45 35.51
N LYS A 72 -17.52 -24.40 34.68
CA LYS A 72 -18.71 -23.66 34.26
C LYS A 72 -19.56 -24.51 33.32
N LEU A 73 -20.81 -24.77 33.72
CA LEU A 73 -21.82 -25.36 32.85
C LEU A 73 -22.36 -24.27 31.90
N GLN A 74 -22.95 -24.67 30.77
CA GLN A 74 -23.44 -23.73 29.75
C GLN A 74 -24.53 -22.78 30.31
N THR A 75 -25.30 -23.24 31.29
CA THR A 75 -26.30 -22.45 32.03
C THR A 75 -25.65 -21.37 32.91
N ASP A 76 -24.44 -21.58 33.41
CA ASP A 76 -23.71 -20.57 34.19
C ASP A 76 -23.23 -19.41 33.32
N LYS A 77 -22.95 -19.67 32.03
CA LYS A 77 -22.62 -18.59 31.08
C LYS A 77 -23.80 -17.66 30.85
N GLU A 78 -25.02 -18.18 30.80
CA GLU A 78 -26.22 -17.37 30.63
C GLU A 78 -26.49 -16.51 31.85
N ILE A 79 -26.40 -17.08 33.05
CA ILE A 79 -26.57 -16.34 34.31
C ILE A 79 -25.50 -15.27 34.48
N VAL A 80 -24.23 -15.58 34.17
CA VAL A 80 -23.12 -14.61 34.22
C VAL A 80 -23.33 -13.51 33.18
N ASN A 81 -23.75 -13.84 31.95
CA ASN A 81 -24.07 -12.84 30.93
C ASN A 81 -25.23 -11.94 31.34
N GLN A 82 -26.27 -12.50 31.96
CA GLN A 82 -27.41 -11.75 32.48
C GLN A 82 -26.96 -10.75 33.56
N ARG A 83 -26.17 -11.21 34.53
CA ARG A 83 -25.62 -10.39 35.61
C ARG A 83 -24.68 -9.31 35.08
N GLN A 84 -23.86 -9.63 34.08
CA GLN A 84 -22.94 -8.69 33.47
C GLN A 84 -23.70 -7.58 32.72
N LYS A 85 -24.78 -7.93 32.01
CA LYS A 85 -25.67 -6.95 31.36
C LYS A 85 -26.37 -6.05 32.38
N GLU A 86 -26.83 -6.60 33.50
CA GLU A 86 -27.46 -5.81 34.57
C GLU A 86 -26.50 -4.83 35.24
N ILE A 87 -25.28 -5.27 35.57
CA ILE A 87 -24.24 -4.43 36.17
C ILE A 87 -23.85 -3.31 35.19
N GLN A 88 -23.64 -3.64 33.92
CA GLN A 88 -23.35 -2.66 32.87
C GLN A 88 -24.49 -1.65 32.69
N LYS A 89 -25.75 -2.10 32.75
CA LYS A 89 -26.93 -1.21 32.68
C LYS A 89 -26.95 -0.25 33.87
N LYS A 90 -26.75 -0.73 35.10
CA LYS A 90 -26.68 0.12 36.30
C LYS A 90 -25.53 1.13 36.23
N PHE A 91 -24.36 0.70 35.77
CA PHE A 91 -23.21 1.59 35.58
C PHE A 91 -23.48 2.69 34.54
N ARG A 92 -24.13 2.35 33.42
CA ARG A 92 -24.54 3.30 32.37
C ARG A 92 -25.56 4.33 32.86
N THR A 93 -26.58 3.87 33.59
CA THR A 93 -27.64 4.75 34.13
C THR A 93 -27.11 5.67 35.23
N GLN A 94 -26.23 5.18 36.11
CA GLN A 94 -25.73 5.98 37.24
C GLN A 94 -24.62 6.96 36.87
N LEU A 95 -23.83 6.66 35.83
CA LEU A 95 -22.72 7.52 35.40
C LEU A 95 -23.04 8.39 34.17
N GLY A 96 -24.23 8.27 33.57
CA GLY A 96 -24.65 9.05 32.40
C GLY A 96 -23.79 8.82 31.15
N LEU A 97 -23.01 7.74 31.12
CA LEU A 97 -22.04 7.47 30.06
C LEU A 97 -22.70 6.74 28.88
N ILE A 98 -22.83 7.43 27.75
CA ILE A 98 -23.06 6.81 26.45
C ILE A 98 -21.72 6.29 25.95
N VAL A 99 -21.50 4.98 26.08
CA VAL A 99 -20.31 4.30 25.54
C VAL A 99 -20.77 3.32 24.48
N ASP A 100 -20.40 3.59 23.23
CA ASP A 100 -20.52 2.66 22.11
C ASP A 100 -19.72 1.39 22.42
N VAL A 101 -20.39 0.25 22.34
CA VAL A 101 -19.75 -1.07 22.40
C VAL A 101 -19.39 -1.46 20.97
N PRO A 102 -18.12 -1.76 20.66
CA PRO A 102 -17.78 -2.27 19.34
C PRO A 102 -18.33 -3.70 19.22
N THR A 103 -19.31 -3.90 18.36
CA THR A 103 -19.63 -5.23 17.84
C THR A 103 -18.53 -5.65 16.88
N VAL A 104 -18.12 -6.91 17.01
CA VAL A 104 -17.16 -7.61 16.15
C VAL A 104 -17.41 -7.23 14.69
N THR A 105 -16.45 -6.52 14.09
CA THR A 105 -16.50 -6.22 12.67
C THR A 105 -15.40 -7.04 12.01
N ASN A 106 -15.80 -8.04 11.25
CA ASN A 106 -14.97 -8.60 10.20
C ASN A 106 -15.05 -7.60 9.05
N ASP A 107 -14.37 -6.46 9.19
CA ASP A 107 -14.48 -5.30 8.30
C ASP A 107 -13.46 -5.39 7.17
N GLY A 108 -13.87 -6.12 6.15
CA GLY A 108 -13.16 -6.27 4.89
C GLY A 108 -13.11 -5.00 4.03
N ASN A 109 -12.62 -3.87 4.55
CA ASN A 109 -12.64 -2.61 3.81
C ASN A 109 -11.24 -1.97 3.69
N ILE A 110 -10.68 -2.02 2.48
CA ILE A 110 -9.47 -1.29 2.08
C ILE A 110 -9.67 0.22 2.30
N SER A 111 -10.88 0.74 2.09
CA SER A 111 -11.24 2.15 2.28
C SER A 111 -11.25 2.58 3.75
N ARG A 112 -11.47 1.66 4.69
CA ARG A 112 -11.33 1.95 6.13
C ARG A 112 -9.85 2.07 6.52
N ARG A 113 -8.98 1.21 5.98
CA ARG A 113 -7.51 1.35 6.12
C ARG A 113 -6.98 2.61 5.46
N PHE A 114 -7.59 3.05 4.36
CA PHE A 114 -7.24 4.26 3.62
C PHE A 114 -7.24 5.52 4.50
N PHE A 115 -8.18 5.63 5.46
CA PHE A 115 -8.28 6.78 6.36
C PHE A 115 -7.88 6.50 7.83
N GLU A 116 -8.05 5.28 8.35
CA GLU A 116 -7.73 4.95 9.76
C GLU A 116 -6.30 4.43 9.99
N LYS A 117 -5.62 3.91 8.95
CA LYS A 117 -4.23 3.40 9.05
C LYS A 117 -3.32 4.08 8.03
N PRO A 118 -3.02 5.38 8.21
CA PRO A 118 -2.13 6.13 7.32
C PRO A 118 -0.75 5.48 7.18
N GLN A 119 -0.33 4.61 8.11
CA GLN A 119 0.90 3.83 8.01
C GLN A 119 0.86 2.82 6.85
N ILE A 120 -0.27 2.15 6.61
CA ILE A 120 -0.44 1.18 5.50
C ILE A 120 -0.58 1.93 4.17
N SER A 121 -1.28 3.08 4.15
CA SER A 121 -1.35 3.96 2.98
C SER A 121 0.00 4.60 2.64
N SER A 122 0.86 4.86 3.64
CA SER A 122 2.19 5.41 3.41
C SER A 122 3.11 4.48 2.62
N GLU A 123 2.82 3.19 2.57
CA GLU A 123 3.56 2.18 1.79
C GLU A 123 2.98 1.95 0.39
N ILE A 124 1.70 2.29 0.16
CA ILE A 124 1.10 2.26 -1.19
C ILE A 124 1.64 3.49 -1.94
N THR A 125 2.46 3.18 -2.94
CA THR A 125 3.19 4.00 -3.92
C THR A 125 3.08 5.54 -3.84
N GLY A 126 4.24 6.19 -3.89
CA GLY A 126 4.38 7.65 -3.97
C GLY A 126 5.25 8.10 -5.13
N ILE A 127 5.63 7.18 -6.04
CA ILE A 127 6.43 7.47 -7.22
C ILE A 127 5.49 7.99 -8.31
N ASP A 128 5.86 9.10 -8.92
CA ASP A 128 5.19 9.64 -10.10
C ASP A 128 5.82 8.99 -11.34
N LEU A 129 5.26 7.87 -11.81
CA LEU A 129 5.68 7.19 -13.04
C LEU A 129 4.50 7.05 -13.99
N ARG A 130 4.54 7.80 -15.08
CA ARG A 130 3.43 7.95 -16.04
C ARG A 130 3.26 6.73 -16.95
N GLY A 131 4.37 6.07 -17.23
CA GLY A 131 4.46 5.02 -18.23
C GLY A 131 5.02 5.50 -19.55
N ASN A 132 5.52 4.54 -20.32
CA ASN A 132 6.12 4.81 -21.62
C ASN A 132 5.12 5.40 -22.63
N GLN A 133 5.59 6.33 -23.46
CA GLN A 133 4.77 6.98 -24.49
C GLN A 133 4.16 5.98 -25.48
N GLU A 134 4.90 4.91 -25.80
CA GLU A 134 4.45 3.89 -26.74
C GLU A 134 3.29 3.06 -26.19
N ASP A 135 3.13 2.92 -24.88
CA ASP A 135 1.97 2.25 -24.29
C ASP A 135 0.68 3.04 -24.57
N PHE A 136 0.72 4.38 -24.52
CA PHE A 136 -0.41 5.24 -24.88
C PHE A 136 -0.66 5.29 -26.39
N ASN A 137 0.40 5.29 -27.21
CA ASN A 137 0.27 5.21 -28.67
C ASN A 137 -0.36 3.88 -29.10
N ARG A 138 0.06 2.77 -28.49
CA ARG A 138 -0.56 1.44 -28.65
C ARG A 138 -2.02 1.45 -28.23
N TRP A 139 -2.33 2.06 -27.09
CA TRP A 139 -3.70 2.18 -26.60
C TRP A 139 -4.58 2.93 -27.60
N ALA A 140 -4.12 4.08 -28.09
CA ALA A 140 -4.79 4.86 -29.12
C ALA A 140 -5.02 4.10 -30.42
N LYS A 141 -4.00 3.37 -30.90
CA LYS A 141 -4.09 2.53 -32.10
C LYS A 141 -5.13 1.42 -31.94
N MET A 142 -5.14 0.76 -30.78
CA MET A 142 -6.11 -0.30 -30.46
C MET A 142 -7.55 0.24 -30.42
N LEU A 143 -7.75 1.46 -29.89
CA LEU A 143 -9.04 2.12 -29.86
C LEU A 143 -9.46 2.77 -31.18
N LYS A 144 -8.51 2.95 -32.11
CA LYS A 144 -8.67 3.83 -33.28
C LYS A 144 -9.09 5.24 -32.86
N ASP A 145 -8.58 5.71 -31.73
CA ASP A 145 -8.89 7.01 -31.15
C ASP A 145 -7.58 7.76 -30.83
N PRO A 146 -7.17 8.73 -31.67
CA PRO A 146 -5.94 9.46 -31.48
C PRO A 146 -5.93 10.30 -30.20
N SER A 147 -7.09 10.56 -29.59
CA SER A 147 -7.17 11.34 -28.34
C SER A 147 -6.49 10.66 -27.15
N TRP A 148 -6.15 9.38 -27.27
CA TRP A 148 -5.37 8.60 -26.30
C TRP A 148 -3.87 8.53 -26.62
N ARG A 149 -3.41 9.06 -27.77
CA ARG A 149 -1.97 9.11 -28.11
C ARG A 149 -1.23 9.93 -27.05
N TYR A 150 0.03 9.59 -26.78
CA TYR A 150 0.78 10.23 -25.70
C TYR A 150 0.79 11.76 -25.80
N GLU A 151 1.04 12.29 -27.00
CA GLU A 151 1.02 13.73 -27.28
C GLU A 151 -0.28 14.43 -26.84
N ASN A 152 -1.42 13.73 -26.95
CA ASN A 152 -2.75 14.27 -26.63
C ASN A 152 -3.10 14.11 -25.15
N VAL A 153 -2.56 13.09 -24.48
CA VAL A 153 -2.76 12.88 -23.03
C VAL A 153 -1.71 13.59 -22.18
N LEU A 154 -0.55 13.97 -22.75
CA LEU A 154 0.52 14.71 -22.06
C LEU A 154 0.00 15.99 -21.40
N ARG A 155 -0.93 16.69 -22.06
CA ARG A 155 -1.56 17.89 -21.49
C ARG A 155 -2.29 17.62 -20.16
N TYR A 156 -2.85 16.42 -19.99
CA TYR A 156 -3.58 16.05 -18.77
C TYR A 156 -2.62 15.66 -17.64
N PHE A 157 -1.51 14.99 -17.95
CA PHE A 157 -0.41 14.82 -16.99
C PHE A 157 0.10 16.18 -16.50
N LYS A 158 0.39 17.10 -17.42
CA LYS A 158 0.89 18.45 -17.10
C LYS A 158 -0.13 19.31 -16.36
N LYS A 159 -1.44 19.14 -16.61
CA LYS A 159 -2.51 19.92 -15.98
C LYS A 159 -2.58 19.69 -14.47
N SER A 160 -2.40 18.44 -14.04
CA SER A 160 -2.44 18.08 -12.63
C SER A 160 -1.13 18.36 -11.90
N GLU A 161 -0.01 18.44 -12.60
CA GLU A 161 1.33 18.52 -12.03
C GLU A 161 1.78 19.95 -11.67
N ASP A 162 2.40 20.08 -10.50
CA ASP A 162 3.25 21.19 -10.09
C ASP A 162 4.66 20.66 -9.82
N PHE A 163 5.51 20.65 -10.85
CA PHE A 163 6.84 20.04 -10.79
C PHE A 163 7.91 20.97 -10.24
N HIS A 164 8.69 20.48 -9.28
CA HIS A 164 9.79 21.21 -8.64
C HIS A 164 11.05 20.35 -8.58
N LYS A 165 12.08 20.78 -9.30
CA LYS A 165 13.41 20.17 -9.27
C LYS A 165 14.11 20.49 -7.95
N THR A 166 13.79 19.73 -6.91
CA THR A 166 14.42 19.83 -5.59
C THR A 166 15.80 19.17 -5.51
N ASN A 167 16.11 18.24 -6.42
CA ASN A 167 17.42 17.62 -6.53
C ASN A 167 18.20 18.21 -7.74
N PRO A 168 19.37 18.85 -7.53
CA PRO A 168 20.15 19.46 -8.60
C PRO A 168 20.77 18.45 -9.57
N ASP A 169 21.02 17.21 -9.15
CA ASP A 169 21.68 16.17 -9.94
C ASP A 169 20.72 15.42 -10.86
N ALA A 170 19.41 15.59 -10.68
CA ALA A 170 18.40 14.96 -11.53
C ALA A 170 18.40 15.57 -12.94
N VAL A 171 18.35 14.71 -13.96
CA VAL A 171 18.03 15.10 -15.34
C VAL A 171 16.53 15.40 -15.42
N VAL A 172 16.18 16.50 -16.08
CA VAL A 172 14.79 16.95 -16.24
C VAL A 172 14.56 17.39 -17.68
N ASP A 173 13.52 16.84 -18.31
CA ASP A 173 13.01 17.29 -19.59
C ASP A 173 11.80 18.21 -19.37
N TRP A 174 12.07 19.51 -19.22
CA TRP A 174 11.07 20.51 -18.84
C TRP A 174 9.86 20.59 -19.78
N TYR A 175 9.97 20.14 -21.03
CA TYR A 175 8.83 20.11 -21.95
C TYR A 175 7.71 19.20 -21.44
N TYR A 176 8.07 18.10 -20.76
CA TYR A 176 7.13 17.08 -20.30
C TYR A 176 6.51 17.41 -18.93
N HIS A 177 7.00 18.44 -18.22
CA HIS A 177 6.52 18.78 -16.89
C HIS A 177 5.54 19.97 -16.86
N GLY A 178 4.55 19.87 -15.98
CA GLY A 178 3.57 20.89 -15.64
C GLY A 178 4.01 21.78 -14.48
N LYS A 179 3.41 22.97 -14.39
CA LYS A 179 3.56 23.90 -13.26
C LYS A 179 2.19 24.43 -12.86
N GLY A 180 1.99 24.64 -11.56
CA GLY A 180 0.76 25.22 -11.03
C GLY A 180 -0.43 24.27 -10.91
N GLY A 181 -0.26 22.97 -11.21
CA GLY A 181 -1.25 21.94 -10.92
C GLY A 181 -1.42 21.66 -9.42
N TYR A 182 -2.35 20.78 -9.07
CA TYR A 182 -2.67 20.46 -7.68
C TYR A 182 -1.69 19.45 -7.04
N LEU A 183 -1.09 18.57 -7.84
CA LEU A 183 -0.14 17.56 -7.38
C LEU A 183 1.27 18.10 -7.48
N ARG A 184 1.86 18.39 -6.32
CA ARG A 184 3.26 18.76 -6.23
C ARG A 184 4.15 17.54 -6.45
N THR A 185 4.93 17.55 -7.53
CA THR A 185 5.93 16.51 -7.85
C THR A 185 7.32 17.04 -7.54
N THR A 186 8.06 16.33 -6.70
CA THR A 186 9.44 16.69 -6.29
C THR A 186 10.32 15.45 -6.17
N TYR A 187 11.59 15.66 -5.85
CA TYR A 187 12.52 14.61 -5.42
C TYR A 187 12.71 14.68 -3.89
N ASP A 188 13.03 13.56 -3.26
CA ASP A 188 13.25 13.50 -1.82
C ASP A 188 14.42 14.37 -1.35
N LEU A 189 14.27 14.94 -0.15
CA LEU A 189 15.26 15.81 0.50
C LEU A 189 15.63 15.24 1.89
N PRO A 190 16.91 15.08 2.23
CA PRO A 190 18.01 15.01 1.28
C PRO A 190 17.77 13.83 0.34
N SER A 191 18.32 13.88 -0.88
CA SER A 191 18.42 12.68 -1.71
C SER A 191 19.02 11.55 -0.87
N SER A 192 18.43 10.35 -0.85
CA SER A 192 18.99 9.26 -0.03
C SER A 192 20.43 8.93 -0.42
N ASN A 193 21.34 9.47 0.39
CA ASN A 193 22.43 8.80 1.07
C ASN A 193 22.99 7.58 0.34
N ASN A 194 24.12 7.77 -0.35
CA ASN A 194 25.07 6.79 -0.89
C ASN A 194 24.53 5.74 -1.88
N TYR A 195 23.47 5.02 -1.55
CA TYR A 195 22.87 3.96 -2.36
C TYR A 195 22.43 4.45 -3.74
N THR A 196 21.60 5.49 -3.81
CA THR A 196 21.13 6.05 -5.10
C THR A 196 22.30 6.51 -5.96
N LYS A 197 23.29 7.18 -5.36
CA LYS A 197 24.50 7.61 -6.06
C LYS A 197 25.31 6.42 -6.60
N ILE A 198 25.50 5.37 -5.81
CA ILE A 198 26.17 4.14 -6.25
C ILE A 198 25.42 3.50 -7.43
N PHE A 199 24.10 3.43 -7.34
CA PHE A 199 23.27 2.85 -8.39
C PHE A 199 23.35 3.65 -9.70
N ILE A 200 23.31 4.98 -9.62
CA ILE A 200 23.50 5.87 -10.78
C ILE A 200 24.90 5.71 -11.38
N GLU A 201 25.95 5.80 -10.56
CA GLU A 201 27.34 5.67 -11.03
C GLU A 201 27.59 4.30 -11.69
N ALA A 202 27.04 3.23 -11.11
CA ALA A 202 27.15 1.88 -11.66
C ALA A 202 26.50 1.78 -13.06
N ASN A 203 25.35 2.43 -13.26
CA ASN A 203 24.71 2.48 -14.57
C ASN A 203 25.57 3.25 -15.58
N GLN A 204 26.13 4.40 -15.18
CA GLN A 204 27.01 5.20 -16.03
C GLN A 204 28.27 4.42 -16.44
N GLU A 205 28.87 3.64 -15.53
CA GLU A 205 30.01 2.76 -15.84
C GLU A 205 29.67 1.67 -16.88
N LEU A 206 28.40 1.26 -16.96
CA LEU A 206 27.92 0.34 -17.99
C LEU A 206 27.48 1.06 -19.28
N GLY A 207 27.72 2.37 -19.39
CA GLY A 207 27.33 3.19 -20.56
C GLY A 207 25.85 3.56 -20.60
N ILE A 208 25.11 3.40 -19.50
CA ILE A 208 23.68 3.72 -19.41
C ILE A 208 23.53 5.15 -18.93
N ASN A 209 22.85 5.95 -19.76
CA ASN A 209 22.66 7.37 -19.49
C ASN A 209 21.66 7.61 -18.36
N LEU A 210 21.86 8.74 -17.68
CA LEU A 210 20.83 9.34 -16.86
C LEU A 210 19.70 9.88 -17.73
N THR A 211 18.46 9.68 -17.30
CA THR A 211 17.30 10.19 -18.02
C THR A 211 16.25 10.77 -17.07
N ASP A 212 15.35 11.55 -17.64
CA ASP A 212 14.05 11.84 -17.04
C ASP A 212 13.06 10.81 -17.58
N TYR A 213 12.69 9.85 -16.75
CA TYR A 213 11.85 8.73 -17.17
C TYR A 213 10.41 9.15 -17.55
N ASN A 214 9.96 10.34 -17.10
CA ASN A 214 8.69 10.95 -17.51
C ASN A 214 8.86 11.89 -18.72
N GLY A 215 10.08 12.03 -19.24
CA GLY A 215 10.46 12.86 -20.37
C GLY A 215 10.39 12.13 -21.72
N LYS A 216 11.21 12.57 -22.68
CA LYS A 216 11.23 12.00 -24.03
C LYS A 216 11.59 10.51 -24.08
N LYS A 217 12.51 10.05 -23.23
CA LYS A 217 13.03 8.67 -23.25
C LYS A 217 13.03 8.09 -21.83
N GLU A 218 12.27 7.02 -21.64
CA GLU A 218 12.15 6.34 -20.34
C GLU A 218 13.37 5.49 -19.98
N GLU A 219 13.96 4.81 -20.97
CA GLU A 219 15.12 3.94 -20.79
C GLU A 219 16.34 4.71 -20.29
N GLY A 220 16.92 4.26 -19.18
CA GLY A 220 18.05 4.87 -18.51
C GLY A 220 17.96 4.75 -16.99
N ALA A 221 19.00 5.23 -16.30
CA ALA A 221 18.99 5.35 -14.85
C ALA A 221 18.44 6.71 -14.43
N THR A 222 17.79 6.79 -13.27
CA THR A 222 17.11 8.01 -12.84
C THR A 222 16.99 8.12 -11.33
N ILE A 223 16.77 9.34 -10.87
CA ILE A 223 16.28 9.65 -9.53
C ILE A 223 14.75 9.71 -9.61
N LEU A 224 14.07 9.09 -8.65
CA LEU A 224 12.62 8.94 -8.65
C LEU A 224 11.91 10.23 -8.25
N GLN A 225 10.89 10.59 -9.01
CA GLN A 225 10.00 11.72 -8.75
C GLN A 225 8.83 11.23 -7.90
N LYS A 226 8.35 12.07 -6.97
CA LYS A 226 7.34 11.71 -5.98
C LYS A 226 6.34 12.83 -5.73
N HIS A 227 5.10 12.47 -5.40
CA HIS A 227 4.09 13.45 -5.00
C HIS A 227 4.25 13.82 -3.52
N THR A 228 5.03 14.86 -3.25
CA THR A 228 5.33 15.32 -1.89
C THR A 228 5.30 16.84 -1.77
N LYS A 229 4.87 17.32 -0.60
CA LYS A 229 4.88 18.74 -0.23
C LYS A 229 5.48 18.88 1.16
N GLN A 230 6.61 19.61 1.24
CA GLN A 230 7.36 19.80 2.50
C GLN A 230 7.69 18.46 3.19
N GLY A 231 8.26 17.52 2.43
CA GLY A 231 8.67 16.20 2.93
C GLY A 231 7.52 15.28 3.37
N ARG A 232 6.28 15.60 3.02
CA ARG A 232 5.09 14.82 3.36
C ARG A 232 4.38 14.37 2.09
N ARG A 233 3.79 13.18 2.13
CA ARG A 233 2.95 12.65 1.05
C ARG A 233 1.85 13.66 0.70
N LEU A 234 1.65 13.88 -0.60
CA LEU A 234 0.53 14.63 -1.15
C LEU A 234 -0.31 13.69 -2.02
N ASP A 235 -1.34 13.10 -1.43
CA ASP A 235 -2.29 12.23 -2.11
C ASP A 235 -3.37 13.01 -2.89
N GLN A 236 -4.13 12.32 -3.74
CA GLN A 236 -5.17 12.91 -4.57
C GLN A 236 -6.34 13.51 -3.77
N ALA A 237 -6.71 12.93 -2.62
CA ALA A 237 -7.76 13.51 -1.81
C ALA A 237 -7.29 14.84 -1.21
N SER A 238 -6.05 14.88 -0.70
CA SER A 238 -5.41 16.11 -0.20
C SER A 238 -5.22 17.17 -1.28
N ALA A 239 -4.89 16.77 -2.52
CA ALA A 239 -4.63 17.67 -3.62
C ALA A 239 -5.91 18.19 -4.32
N PHE A 240 -6.86 17.33 -4.64
CA PHE A 240 -8.02 17.68 -5.48
C PHE A 240 -9.32 17.86 -4.70
N ILE A 241 -9.55 17.10 -3.62
CA ILE A 241 -10.85 17.07 -2.93
C ILE A 241 -10.85 18.02 -1.73
N LYS A 242 -9.89 17.89 -0.81
CA LYS A 242 -9.80 18.66 0.42
C LYS A 242 -9.87 20.18 0.20
N PRO A 243 -9.22 20.77 -0.83
CA PRO A 243 -9.29 22.22 -1.05
C PRO A 243 -10.66 22.73 -1.49
N VAL A 244 -11.54 21.85 -1.99
CA VAL A 244 -12.81 22.22 -2.61
C VAL A 244 -14.04 21.66 -1.87
N THR A 245 -13.86 21.07 -0.69
CA THR A 245 -14.97 20.53 0.14
C THR A 245 -15.98 21.57 0.59
N LYS A 246 -15.61 22.86 0.58
CA LYS A 246 -16.53 23.97 0.90
C LYS A 246 -17.48 24.33 -0.23
N ARG A 247 -17.32 23.76 -1.43
CA ARG A 247 -18.24 24.00 -2.55
C ARG A 247 -19.59 23.38 -2.24
N THR A 248 -20.66 24.17 -2.37
CA THR A 248 -22.03 23.72 -2.06
C THR A 248 -22.57 22.65 -2.99
N ASN A 249 -21.93 22.45 -4.14
CA ASN A 249 -22.29 21.45 -5.14
C ASN A 249 -21.39 20.19 -5.10
N LEU A 250 -20.55 20.03 -4.09
CA LEU A 250 -19.74 18.82 -3.88
C LEU A 250 -20.05 18.21 -2.51
N TYR A 251 -20.49 16.97 -2.50
CA TYR A 251 -20.74 16.20 -1.29
C TYR A 251 -19.78 15.01 -1.26
N VAL A 252 -19.00 14.91 -0.18
CA VAL A 252 -18.09 13.78 0.05
C VAL A 252 -18.63 13.00 1.24
N LEU A 253 -19.04 11.76 0.98
CA LEU A 253 -19.53 10.85 2.01
C LEU A 253 -18.46 9.79 2.26
N ASP A 254 -17.76 9.92 3.37
CA ASP A 254 -16.88 8.89 3.89
C ASP A 254 -17.66 7.75 4.55
N SER A 255 -16.95 6.66 4.87
CA SER A 255 -17.52 5.48 5.56
C SER A 255 -18.83 4.99 4.93
N SER A 256 -18.89 5.08 3.59
CA SER A 256 -20.06 4.81 2.76
C SER A 256 -19.66 3.78 1.71
N TYR A 257 -20.19 2.57 1.81
CA TYR A 257 -19.79 1.45 0.96
C TYR A 257 -20.86 1.17 -0.09
N VAL A 258 -20.54 1.41 -1.37
CA VAL A 258 -21.47 1.16 -2.48
C VAL A 258 -21.60 -0.34 -2.68
N ILE A 259 -22.82 -0.86 -2.56
CA ILE A 259 -23.10 -2.31 -2.63
C ILE A 259 -23.75 -2.73 -3.94
N LYS A 260 -24.39 -1.80 -4.67
CA LYS A 260 -25.06 -2.10 -5.94
C LYS A 260 -25.27 -0.85 -6.78
N ILE A 261 -25.12 -0.98 -8.10
CA ILE A 261 -25.55 0.00 -9.09
C ILE A 261 -26.98 -0.37 -9.53
N GLU A 262 -27.91 0.57 -9.45
CA GLU A 262 -29.30 0.33 -9.80
C GLU A 262 -29.52 0.62 -11.29
N ILE A 263 -29.86 -0.43 -12.05
CA ILE A 263 -30.05 -0.38 -13.50
C ILE A 263 -31.47 -0.85 -13.80
N ASN A 264 -32.15 -0.13 -14.69
CA ASN A 264 -33.46 -0.55 -15.16
C ASN A 264 -33.31 -1.68 -16.22
N ASN A 265 -33.72 -2.90 -15.89
CA ASN A 265 -33.55 -4.09 -16.74
C ASN A 265 -34.22 -4.00 -18.12
N LYS A 266 -35.21 -3.10 -18.31
CA LYS A 266 -35.90 -2.95 -19.61
C LYS A 266 -35.16 -1.99 -20.54
N THR A 267 -34.51 -0.98 -19.97
CA THR A 267 -33.86 0.11 -20.74
C THR A 267 -32.34 0.06 -20.66
N ASN A 268 -31.77 -0.80 -19.81
CA ASN A 268 -30.35 -0.84 -19.45
C ASN A 268 -29.79 0.53 -19.06
N ARG A 269 -30.62 1.35 -18.41
CA ARG A 269 -30.25 2.70 -17.98
C ARG A 269 -29.99 2.72 -16.48
N THR A 270 -28.83 3.26 -16.08
CA THR A 270 -28.50 3.46 -14.67
C THR A 270 -29.36 4.55 -14.07
N THR A 271 -29.87 4.29 -12.87
CA THR A 271 -30.82 5.14 -12.13
C THR A 271 -30.27 5.67 -10.81
N GLY A 272 -29.29 4.98 -10.24
CA GLY A 272 -28.72 5.33 -8.94
C GLY A 272 -27.74 4.29 -8.43
N VAL A 273 -27.37 4.42 -7.17
CA VAL A 273 -26.59 3.44 -6.41
C VAL A 273 -27.20 3.20 -5.04
N LEU A 274 -27.06 1.96 -4.56
CA LEU A 274 -27.29 1.61 -3.16
C LEU A 274 -25.95 1.57 -2.44
N PHE A 275 -25.90 2.17 -1.27
CA PHE A 275 -24.71 2.16 -0.41
C PHE A 275 -25.09 2.02 1.05
N THR A 276 -24.17 1.52 1.87
CA THR A 276 -24.37 1.40 3.30
C THR A 276 -23.50 2.38 4.08
N LYS A 277 -24.09 2.98 5.11
CA LYS A 277 -23.43 3.88 6.07
C LYS A 277 -24.06 3.66 7.44
N ASN A 278 -23.27 3.54 8.50
CA ASN A 278 -23.77 3.32 9.87
C ASN A 278 -24.81 2.19 9.96
N ASN A 279 -24.53 1.04 9.33
CA ASN A 279 -25.40 -0.14 9.25
C ASN A 279 -26.78 0.09 8.59
N SER A 280 -26.99 1.23 7.94
CA SER A 280 -28.21 1.55 7.19
C SER A 280 -27.92 1.58 5.70
N THR A 281 -28.88 1.10 4.89
CA THR A 281 -28.80 1.16 3.43
C THR A 281 -29.49 2.41 2.93
N TYR A 282 -28.80 3.16 2.08
CA TYR A 282 -29.27 4.38 1.45
C TYR A 282 -29.28 4.23 -0.06
N ARG A 283 -30.12 5.03 -0.72
CA ARG A 283 -30.18 5.16 -2.18
C ARG A 283 -29.77 6.57 -2.58
N ALA A 284 -28.86 6.67 -3.55
CA ALA A 284 -28.54 7.91 -4.22
C ALA A 284 -28.99 7.84 -5.69
N ASN A 285 -29.97 8.67 -6.06
CA ASN A 285 -30.45 8.78 -7.44
C ASN A 285 -29.52 9.69 -8.26
N ILE A 286 -29.46 9.45 -9.58
CA ILE A 286 -28.69 10.30 -10.50
C ILE A 286 -29.58 11.12 -11.44
N THR A 287 -29.08 12.29 -11.83
CA THR A 287 -29.66 13.07 -12.94
C THR A 287 -28.90 12.85 -14.25
N LYS A 288 -27.57 12.68 -14.17
CA LYS A 288 -26.66 12.54 -15.32
C LYS A 288 -26.09 11.13 -15.45
N GLU A 289 -25.05 10.77 -14.69
CA GLU A 289 -24.32 9.50 -14.83
C GLU A 289 -23.77 9.00 -13.48
N VAL A 290 -23.50 7.69 -13.37
CA VAL A 290 -22.64 7.08 -12.33
C VAL A 290 -21.24 6.88 -12.92
N ILE A 291 -20.22 7.27 -12.15
CA ILE A 291 -18.81 7.04 -12.48
C ILE A 291 -18.24 6.10 -11.42
N VAL A 292 -17.89 4.89 -11.82
CA VAL A 292 -17.25 3.90 -10.95
C VAL A 292 -15.74 4.15 -10.96
N SER A 293 -15.18 4.39 -9.77
CA SER A 293 -13.73 4.60 -9.57
C SER A 293 -13.24 3.80 -8.36
N ALA A 294 -13.70 2.55 -8.21
CA ALA A 294 -13.37 1.67 -7.10
C ALA A 294 -12.07 0.85 -7.31
N GLY A 295 -11.37 1.10 -8.42
CA GLY A 295 -10.09 0.47 -8.74
C GLY A 295 -10.22 -0.91 -9.37
N ALA A 296 -9.08 -1.49 -9.76
CA ALA A 296 -9.04 -2.74 -10.53
C ALA A 296 -9.61 -3.96 -9.81
N ILE A 297 -9.81 -3.92 -8.49
CA ILE A 297 -10.37 -5.04 -7.72
C ILE A 297 -11.86 -4.85 -7.44
N GLN A 298 -12.27 -3.70 -6.92
CA GLN A 298 -13.65 -3.49 -6.47
C GLN A 298 -14.58 -3.00 -7.59
N SER A 299 -14.08 -2.34 -8.64
CA SER A 299 -14.90 -1.98 -9.80
C SER A 299 -15.51 -3.19 -10.50
N PRO A 300 -14.75 -4.24 -10.89
CA PRO A 300 -15.36 -5.44 -11.47
C PRO A 300 -16.27 -6.17 -10.48
N GLN A 301 -15.94 -6.21 -9.18
CA GLN A 301 -16.81 -6.79 -8.15
C GLN A 301 -18.17 -6.09 -8.11
N LEU A 302 -18.18 -4.75 -8.02
CA LEU A 302 -19.41 -3.97 -7.98
C LEU A 302 -20.23 -4.13 -9.26
N LEU A 303 -19.59 -4.18 -10.43
CA LEU A 303 -20.27 -4.45 -11.69
C LEU A 303 -20.95 -5.83 -11.70
N MET A 304 -20.23 -6.87 -11.28
CA MET A 304 -20.78 -8.23 -11.21
C MET A 304 -21.95 -8.31 -10.23
N LEU A 305 -21.84 -7.72 -9.03
CA LEU A 305 -22.94 -7.63 -8.04
C LEU A 305 -24.16 -6.86 -8.58
N SER A 306 -23.93 -5.99 -9.56
CA SER A 306 -24.97 -5.21 -10.25
C SER A 306 -25.52 -5.89 -11.50
N GLY A 307 -25.11 -7.14 -11.78
CA GLY A 307 -25.58 -7.93 -12.91
C GLY A 307 -24.85 -7.65 -14.24
N ILE A 308 -23.69 -6.99 -14.21
CA ILE A 308 -22.84 -6.76 -15.38
C ILE A 308 -21.58 -7.61 -15.23
N GLY A 309 -21.41 -8.62 -16.08
CA GLY A 309 -20.27 -9.53 -16.00
C GLY A 309 -20.51 -10.86 -16.72
N PRO A 310 -19.60 -11.83 -16.56
CA PRO A 310 -19.68 -13.09 -17.30
C PRO A 310 -20.97 -13.84 -16.96
N LYS A 311 -21.83 -14.06 -17.95
CA LYS A 311 -23.19 -14.60 -17.76
C LYS A 311 -23.23 -15.86 -16.90
N GLU A 312 -22.38 -16.84 -17.20
CA GLU A 312 -22.34 -18.10 -16.46
C GLU A 312 -21.93 -17.90 -14.99
N HIS A 313 -21.00 -16.98 -14.72
CA HIS A 313 -20.58 -16.66 -13.37
C HIS A 313 -21.71 -16.01 -12.57
N LEU A 314 -22.40 -15.04 -13.17
CA LEU A 314 -23.54 -14.37 -12.52
C LEU A 314 -24.69 -15.34 -12.24
N GLN A 315 -24.98 -16.25 -13.16
CA GLN A 315 -25.96 -17.33 -12.96
C GLN A 315 -25.60 -18.21 -11.76
N ARG A 316 -24.33 -18.66 -11.65
CA ARG A 316 -23.86 -19.44 -10.49
C ARG A 316 -23.97 -18.69 -9.17
N MET A 317 -23.88 -17.36 -9.20
CA MET A 317 -24.00 -16.49 -8.02
C MET A 317 -25.45 -16.08 -7.73
N ASN A 318 -26.43 -16.60 -8.48
CA ASN A 318 -27.85 -16.20 -8.40
C ASN A 318 -28.07 -14.69 -8.58
N ILE A 319 -27.29 -14.05 -9.44
CA ILE A 319 -27.41 -12.64 -9.79
C ILE A 319 -28.10 -12.52 -11.16
N SER A 320 -29.15 -11.70 -11.23
CA SER A 320 -29.84 -11.44 -12.50
C SER A 320 -28.92 -10.74 -13.50
N LEU A 321 -28.84 -11.30 -14.71
CA LEU A 321 -28.04 -10.74 -15.80
C LEU A 321 -28.68 -9.45 -16.35
N ILE A 322 -27.93 -8.36 -16.33
CA ILE A 322 -28.21 -7.12 -17.06
C ILE A 322 -27.46 -7.13 -18.39
N LYS A 323 -26.16 -7.41 -18.31
CA LYS A 323 -25.29 -7.41 -19.47
C LYS A 323 -24.16 -8.42 -19.32
N ASP A 324 -24.04 -9.27 -20.34
CA ASP A 324 -22.93 -10.20 -20.49
C ASP A 324 -21.70 -9.46 -21.04
N LEU A 325 -20.67 -9.33 -20.21
CA LEU A 325 -19.38 -8.70 -20.50
C LEU A 325 -18.28 -9.44 -19.75
N ASP A 326 -17.06 -9.43 -20.28
CA ASP A 326 -15.90 -10.13 -19.68
C ASP A 326 -15.31 -9.42 -18.44
N VAL A 327 -16.15 -8.80 -17.60
CA VAL A 327 -15.77 -8.13 -16.36
C VAL A 327 -14.94 -9.06 -15.47
N GLY A 328 -13.80 -8.55 -15.00
CA GLY A 328 -12.86 -9.25 -14.13
C GLY A 328 -11.98 -10.30 -14.83
N SER A 329 -12.04 -10.46 -16.16
CA SER A 329 -11.39 -11.61 -16.83
C SER A 329 -9.94 -11.36 -17.26
N THR A 330 -9.46 -10.13 -17.15
CA THR A 330 -8.17 -9.70 -17.72
C THR A 330 -7.31 -8.93 -16.71
N LEU A 331 -7.24 -9.42 -15.46
CA LEU A 331 -6.39 -8.81 -14.44
C LEU A 331 -4.92 -8.88 -14.88
N ARG A 332 -4.26 -7.73 -14.84
CA ARG A 332 -2.81 -7.57 -15.09
C ARG A 332 -2.16 -6.98 -13.86
N GLU A 333 -0.92 -7.35 -13.61
CA GLU A 333 -0.14 -6.92 -12.45
C GLU A 333 1.33 -6.94 -12.83
N HIS A 334 2.13 -6.06 -12.22
CA HIS A 334 3.57 -6.12 -12.35
C HIS A 334 4.12 -7.16 -11.38
N VAL A 335 5.14 -7.89 -11.81
CA VAL A 335 5.77 -8.92 -10.98
C VAL A 335 7.10 -8.37 -10.49
N PHE A 336 7.34 -8.36 -9.18
CA PHE A 336 8.68 -8.03 -8.68
C PHE A 336 9.35 -9.23 -8.06
N CYS A 337 10.68 -9.29 -8.16
CA CYS A 337 11.54 -10.28 -7.51
C CYS A 337 12.79 -9.58 -6.98
N GLY A 338 13.03 -9.67 -5.68
CA GLY A 338 14.16 -9.03 -5.00
C GLY A 338 15.36 -9.97 -4.86
N VAL A 339 16.55 -9.49 -5.22
CA VAL A 339 17.82 -10.18 -4.96
C VAL A 339 18.59 -9.43 -3.86
N GLN A 340 18.88 -10.13 -2.77
CA GLN A 340 19.53 -9.55 -1.59
C GLN A 340 21.05 -9.61 -1.67
N PHE A 341 21.69 -8.57 -1.15
CA PHE A 341 23.12 -8.42 -1.03
C PHE A 341 23.49 -7.89 0.35
N SER A 342 24.68 -8.25 0.84
CA SER A 342 25.32 -7.58 1.96
C SER A 342 26.31 -6.53 1.45
N SER A 343 26.65 -5.55 2.28
CA SER A 343 27.67 -4.55 1.95
C SER A 343 28.46 -4.10 3.17
N LYS A 344 29.60 -3.45 2.93
CA LYS A 344 30.36 -2.70 3.94
C LYS A 344 30.03 -1.21 3.92
N LEU A 345 28.93 -0.80 3.29
CA LEU A 345 28.53 0.60 3.25
C LEU A 345 28.12 1.03 4.66
N ASP A 346 28.85 1.99 5.22
CA ASP A 346 28.46 2.66 6.46
C ASP A 346 27.42 3.74 6.13
N VAL A 347 26.23 3.60 6.72
CA VAL A 347 25.15 4.59 6.58
C VAL A 347 24.87 5.16 7.96
N PRO A 348 25.37 6.38 8.26
CA PRO A 348 25.17 7.00 9.56
C PRO A 348 23.69 7.04 9.94
N GLN A 349 23.33 6.38 11.05
CA GLN A 349 21.97 6.41 11.57
C GLN A 349 21.83 7.57 12.55
N LYS A 350 21.01 8.55 12.20
CA LYS A 350 20.58 9.59 13.16
C LYS A 350 19.67 8.95 14.21
N GLY A 351 19.75 9.41 15.46
CA GLY A 351 18.79 9.01 16.50
C GLY A 351 17.35 9.37 16.10
N PHE A 352 16.37 8.56 16.53
CA PHE A 352 14.97 8.70 16.12
C PHE A 352 14.39 10.10 16.38
N THR A 353 14.71 10.70 17.54
CA THR A 353 14.31 12.08 17.87
C THR A 353 14.80 13.10 16.83
N GLN A 354 16.02 12.93 16.32
CA GLN A 354 16.55 13.81 15.29
C GLN A 354 15.87 13.57 13.94
N GLN A 355 15.60 12.31 13.58
CA GLN A 355 14.85 11.99 12.37
C GLN A 355 13.45 12.63 12.35
N ILE A 356 12.77 12.68 13.51
CA ILE A 356 11.48 13.38 13.65
C ILE A 356 11.65 14.89 13.44
N LYS A 357 12.67 15.51 14.05
CA LYS A 357 12.94 16.95 13.87
C LYS A 357 13.18 17.29 12.41
N ASP A 358 14.01 16.50 11.71
CA ASP A 358 14.28 16.64 10.28
C ASP A 358 12.97 16.51 9.48
N TYR A 359 12.15 15.49 9.76
CA TYR A 359 10.87 15.26 9.09
C TYR A 359 9.89 16.42 9.25
N LEU A 360 9.81 17.00 10.45
CA LEU A 360 8.93 18.15 10.70
C LEU A 360 9.35 19.37 9.88
N GLN A 361 10.65 19.52 9.61
CA GLN A 361 11.22 20.52 8.70
C GLN A 361 11.08 20.14 7.21
N GLY A 362 10.56 18.96 6.91
CA GLY A 362 10.26 18.50 5.56
C GLY A 362 11.42 17.82 4.85
N TYR A 363 12.38 17.26 5.60
CA TYR A 363 13.49 16.48 5.05
C TYR A 363 13.85 15.28 5.93
N GLY A 364 14.83 14.49 5.49
CA GLY A 364 15.41 13.39 6.26
C GLY A 364 14.78 12.02 5.93
N PRO A 365 15.26 10.94 6.56
CA PRO A 365 14.92 9.57 6.18
C PRO A 365 13.43 9.21 6.33
N LEU A 366 12.70 9.93 7.19
CA LEU A 366 11.24 9.74 7.37
C LEU A 366 10.42 10.51 6.33
N SER A 367 11.01 11.47 5.62
CA SER A 367 10.39 12.12 4.46
C SER A 367 10.55 11.32 3.18
N ALA A 368 11.47 10.35 3.16
CA ALA A 368 11.78 9.55 2.00
C ALA A 368 10.85 8.33 1.87
N ALA A 369 10.19 8.19 0.72
CA ALA A 369 9.27 7.06 0.50
C ALA A 369 10.05 5.75 0.32
N ASN A 370 9.88 4.81 1.25
CA ASN A 370 10.49 3.47 1.26
C ASN A 370 12.02 3.41 1.06
N ARG A 371 12.74 4.52 1.27
CA ARG A 371 14.19 4.64 0.99
C ARG A 371 14.57 4.19 -0.43
N ILE A 372 13.66 4.38 -1.37
CA ILE A 372 13.81 4.08 -2.79
C ILE A 372 13.89 5.43 -3.52
N ASP A 373 15.08 5.86 -3.92
CA ASP A 373 15.23 7.14 -4.62
C ASP A 373 15.91 7.02 -5.98
N GLY A 374 16.47 5.84 -6.31
CA GLY A 374 17.04 5.54 -7.62
C GLY A 374 16.37 4.34 -8.25
N ALA A 375 16.11 4.43 -9.56
CA ALA A 375 15.64 3.33 -10.38
C ALA A 375 16.35 3.36 -11.74
N GLY A 376 16.26 2.26 -12.47
CA GLY A 376 16.61 2.24 -13.88
C GLY A 376 15.61 1.43 -14.68
N PHE A 377 15.40 1.85 -15.91
CA PHE A 377 14.47 1.24 -16.86
C PHE A 377 15.27 0.71 -18.05
N TYR A 378 15.07 -0.57 -18.37
CA TYR A 378 15.90 -1.30 -19.34
C TYR A 378 15.02 -2.07 -20.31
N VAL A 379 15.63 -2.44 -21.44
CA VAL A 379 15.06 -3.31 -22.47
C VAL A 379 15.82 -4.63 -22.44
N THR A 380 15.14 -5.73 -22.16
CA THR A 380 15.71 -7.09 -22.29
C THR A 380 15.73 -7.52 -23.76
N LYS A 381 16.46 -8.60 -24.08
CA LYS A 381 16.46 -9.15 -25.45
C LYS A 381 15.07 -9.65 -25.88
N ILE A 382 14.25 -10.05 -24.91
CA ILE A 382 12.85 -10.45 -25.13
C ILE A 382 11.95 -9.24 -25.33
N GLY A 383 12.31 -8.11 -24.72
CA GLY A 383 11.63 -6.83 -24.85
C GLY A 383 11.66 -6.23 -26.26
N GLU A 384 12.51 -6.75 -27.15
CA GLU A 384 12.53 -6.41 -28.58
C GLU A 384 11.15 -6.60 -29.26
N ASP A 385 10.28 -7.46 -28.72
CA ASP A 385 8.88 -7.58 -29.17
C ASP A 385 8.13 -6.23 -29.17
N TYR A 386 8.51 -5.33 -28.26
CA TYR A 386 7.88 -4.03 -28.07
C TYR A 386 8.76 -2.86 -28.53
N ASN A 387 10.10 -3.03 -28.59
CA ASN A 387 11.10 -1.97 -28.85
C ASN A 387 11.17 -0.86 -27.79
N TYR A 388 10.69 -1.10 -26.57
CA TYR A 388 10.81 -0.17 -25.44
C TYR A 388 10.74 -0.92 -24.09
N THR A 389 11.19 -0.24 -23.03
CA THR A 389 11.37 -0.70 -21.64
C THR A 389 10.42 -1.80 -21.16
N ASP A 390 10.95 -2.86 -20.56
CA ASP A 390 10.18 -4.00 -20.05
C ASP A 390 10.59 -4.44 -18.63
N ILE A 391 11.71 -3.93 -18.13
CA ILE A 391 12.20 -4.12 -16.76
C ILE A 391 12.46 -2.76 -16.08
N GLU A 392 11.99 -2.63 -14.85
CA GLU A 392 12.45 -1.63 -13.88
C GLU A 392 13.33 -2.33 -12.84
N ILE A 393 14.47 -1.73 -12.48
CA ILE A 393 15.27 -2.17 -11.34
C ILE A 393 15.34 -1.06 -10.32
N VAL A 394 14.90 -1.38 -9.12
CA VAL A 394 14.91 -0.47 -7.98
C VAL A 394 15.90 -0.98 -6.94
N MET A 395 16.68 -0.06 -6.38
CA MET A 395 17.52 -0.39 -5.23
C MET A 395 16.90 0.12 -3.93
N SER A 396 16.85 -0.74 -2.92
CA SER A 396 16.33 -0.39 -1.59
C SER A 396 17.20 -0.96 -0.48
N SER A 397 17.21 -0.31 0.68
CA SER A 397 17.74 -0.92 1.90
C SER A 397 16.78 -2.00 2.40
N SER A 398 17.27 -3.18 2.77
CA SER A 398 16.41 -4.32 3.11
C SER A 398 16.43 -4.65 4.59
N THR A 399 15.38 -4.33 5.33
CA THR A 399 15.25 -4.78 6.74
C THR A 399 14.09 -5.74 6.89
N ALA A 400 14.32 -6.89 7.50
CA ALA A 400 13.25 -7.81 7.87
C ALA A 400 12.31 -7.12 8.87
N SER A 401 11.02 -7.10 8.56
CA SER A 401 9.98 -6.56 9.43
C SER A 401 8.70 -7.38 9.28
N GLU A 402 7.86 -7.40 10.31
CA GLU A 402 6.53 -8.04 10.25
C GLU A 402 5.65 -7.47 9.14
N LEU A 403 5.79 -6.18 8.86
CA LEU A 403 5.08 -5.52 7.77
C LEU A 403 5.62 -5.95 6.41
N GLY A 404 6.94 -6.04 6.26
CA GLY A 404 7.58 -6.59 5.05
C GLY A 404 7.17 -8.03 4.78
N LYS A 405 7.02 -8.87 5.82
CA LYS A 405 6.51 -10.24 5.67
C LYS A 405 5.10 -10.28 5.09
N ARG A 406 4.22 -9.39 5.57
CA ARG A 406 2.85 -9.27 5.07
C ARG A 406 2.79 -8.73 3.64
N PHE A 407 3.64 -7.75 3.32
CA PHE A 407 3.74 -7.15 2.00
C PHE A 407 4.26 -8.15 0.95
N LEU A 408 5.30 -8.92 1.28
CA LEU A 408 5.85 -9.91 0.37
C LEU A 408 4.94 -11.14 0.23
N ALA A 409 4.12 -11.44 1.24
CA ALA A 409 3.19 -12.57 1.31
C ALA A 409 3.87 -13.94 1.09
N TYR A 410 5.14 -14.06 1.50
CA TYR A 410 5.89 -15.31 1.43
C TYR A 410 5.35 -16.36 2.41
N SER A 411 5.47 -17.65 2.04
CA SER A 411 5.29 -18.74 3.01
C SER A 411 6.31 -18.63 4.15
N ASP A 412 6.00 -19.20 5.31
CA ASP A 412 6.94 -19.19 6.44
C ASP A 412 8.28 -19.84 6.09
N GLU A 413 8.26 -20.91 5.29
CA GLU A 413 9.46 -21.57 4.78
C GLU A 413 10.31 -20.61 3.92
N THR A 414 9.70 -19.93 2.96
CA THR A 414 10.38 -18.98 2.07
C THR A 414 10.90 -17.77 2.85
N TRP A 415 10.10 -17.23 3.76
CA TRP A 415 10.50 -16.13 4.64
C TRP A 415 11.71 -16.50 5.50
N ASN A 416 11.67 -17.67 6.14
CA ASN A 416 12.76 -18.12 7.00
C ASN A 416 14.04 -18.38 6.18
N ALA A 417 13.91 -18.96 4.98
CA ALA A 417 15.05 -19.18 4.10
C ALA A 417 15.73 -17.88 3.64
N MET A 418 14.97 -16.78 3.53
CA MET A 418 15.46 -15.47 3.07
C MET A 418 15.90 -14.52 4.19
N PHE A 419 15.24 -14.55 5.35
CA PHE A 419 15.39 -13.52 6.38
C PHE A 419 15.85 -14.02 7.75
N ASN A 420 15.89 -15.34 8.00
CA ASN A 420 16.30 -15.88 9.31
C ASN A 420 17.83 -15.99 9.48
N PHE A 421 18.56 -14.93 9.11
CA PHE A 421 20.00 -14.81 9.32
C PHE A 421 20.42 -13.34 9.29
N THR A 422 21.55 -13.04 9.91
CA THR A 422 22.09 -11.68 9.93
C THR A 422 22.82 -11.37 8.63
N ILE A 423 22.37 -10.32 7.95
CA ILE A 423 23.06 -9.72 6.80
C ILE A 423 23.59 -8.36 7.27
N ASN A 424 24.88 -8.12 7.08
CA ASN A 424 25.47 -6.82 7.41
C ASN A 424 25.12 -5.81 6.31
N ASN A 425 24.55 -4.66 6.70
CA ASN A 425 24.12 -3.56 5.83
C ASN A 425 23.45 -4.05 4.52
N PRO A 426 22.30 -4.73 4.64
CA PRO A 426 21.60 -5.34 3.53
C PRO A 426 21.00 -4.31 2.57
N PHE A 427 21.16 -4.59 1.27
CA PHE A 427 20.42 -3.91 0.21
C PHE A 427 19.84 -4.94 -0.76
N THR A 428 18.76 -4.56 -1.44
CA THR A 428 18.08 -5.39 -2.44
C THR A 428 18.08 -4.67 -3.77
N LEU A 429 18.38 -5.39 -4.83
CA LEU A 429 18.06 -4.99 -6.19
C LEU A 429 16.79 -5.75 -6.59
N THR A 430 15.69 -5.00 -6.71
CA THR A 430 14.38 -5.55 -7.07
C THR A 430 14.16 -5.35 -8.55
N THR A 431 14.03 -6.47 -9.26
CA THR A 431 13.62 -6.48 -10.67
C THR A 431 12.10 -6.49 -10.73
N VAL A 432 11.51 -5.60 -11.51
CA VAL A 432 10.06 -5.48 -11.74
C VAL A 432 9.78 -5.71 -13.22
N LEU A 433 8.94 -6.70 -13.52
CA LEU A 433 8.38 -6.95 -14.84
C LEU A 433 7.25 -5.97 -15.13
N LEU A 434 7.52 -5.05 -16.04
CA LEU A 434 6.60 -3.95 -16.38
C LEU A 434 5.51 -4.37 -17.39
N ARG A 435 5.79 -5.39 -18.22
CA ARG A 435 4.86 -5.88 -19.24
C ARG A 435 4.57 -7.37 -19.10
N SER A 436 4.04 -7.77 -17.95
CA SER A 436 3.62 -9.16 -17.75
C SER A 436 2.59 -9.58 -18.80
N ARG A 437 2.87 -10.72 -19.44
CA ARG A 437 2.00 -11.38 -20.40
C ARG A 437 0.97 -12.28 -19.71
N SER A 438 1.21 -12.68 -18.46
CA SER A 438 0.25 -13.40 -17.64
C SER A 438 -1.08 -12.65 -17.47
N VAL A 439 -2.17 -13.42 -17.43
CA VAL A 439 -3.54 -12.92 -17.26
C VAL A 439 -4.17 -13.60 -16.06
N GLY A 440 -4.58 -12.79 -15.09
CA GLY A 440 -5.33 -13.20 -13.93
C GLY A 440 -6.84 -12.93 -14.04
N THR A 441 -7.58 -13.24 -12.99
CA THR A 441 -9.02 -12.98 -12.88
C THR A 441 -9.46 -12.42 -11.53
N ILE A 442 -10.57 -11.68 -11.56
CA ILE A 442 -11.37 -11.29 -10.40
C ILE A 442 -12.75 -11.92 -10.55
N ARG A 443 -13.19 -12.65 -9.53
CA ARG A 443 -14.52 -13.28 -9.48
C ARG A 443 -15.20 -13.02 -8.15
N LEU A 444 -16.52 -12.97 -8.16
CA LEU A 444 -17.27 -12.98 -6.91
C LEU A 444 -17.03 -14.32 -6.20
N ASN A 445 -16.70 -14.27 -4.91
CA ASN A 445 -16.71 -15.43 -4.04
C ASN A 445 -18.16 -15.80 -3.66
N THR A 446 -18.94 -14.78 -3.29
CA THR A 446 -20.37 -14.87 -2.98
C THR A 446 -21.11 -13.67 -3.59
N SER A 447 -22.45 -13.67 -3.50
CA SER A 447 -23.28 -12.52 -3.87
C SER A 447 -23.39 -11.46 -2.76
N ASN A 448 -22.74 -11.67 -1.61
CA ASN A 448 -22.69 -10.68 -0.54
C ASN A 448 -21.68 -9.58 -0.88
N PRO A 449 -22.08 -8.30 -0.94
CA PRO A 449 -21.19 -7.20 -1.31
C PRO A 449 -20.02 -6.97 -0.33
N TYR A 450 -20.10 -7.50 0.90
CA TYR A 450 -19.05 -7.37 1.92
C TYR A 450 -18.00 -8.47 1.89
N ASP A 451 -18.26 -9.56 1.17
CA ASP A 451 -17.29 -10.64 1.05
C ASP A 451 -16.24 -10.25 0.01
N TYR A 452 -14.97 -10.52 0.30
CA TYR A 452 -13.91 -10.25 -0.65
C TYR A 452 -14.06 -11.11 -1.92
N PRO A 453 -13.72 -10.55 -3.10
CA PRO A 453 -13.71 -11.34 -4.32
C PRO A 453 -12.56 -12.35 -4.29
N LEU A 454 -12.68 -13.39 -5.12
CA LEU A 454 -11.56 -14.25 -5.47
C LEU A 454 -10.62 -13.46 -6.39
N ILE A 455 -9.35 -13.36 -5.98
CA ILE A 455 -8.29 -12.67 -6.72
C ILE A 455 -7.26 -13.72 -7.12
N ASP A 456 -7.14 -13.95 -8.42
CA ASP A 456 -6.10 -14.80 -8.99
C ASP A 456 -5.25 -13.95 -9.93
N PHE A 457 -4.02 -13.62 -9.52
CA PHE A 457 -3.10 -12.88 -10.37
C PHE A 457 -2.50 -13.74 -11.48
N ASN A 458 -2.43 -15.06 -11.27
CA ASN A 458 -1.86 -16.02 -12.19
C ASN A 458 -0.45 -15.60 -12.68
N LEU A 459 0.40 -15.09 -11.79
CA LEU A 459 1.72 -14.53 -12.15
C LEU A 459 2.64 -15.59 -12.77
N LEU A 460 3.44 -15.20 -13.77
CA LEU A 460 4.44 -16.06 -14.43
C LEU A 460 3.86 -17.31 -15.13
N SER A 461 2.57 -17.27 -15.46
CA SER A 461 1.81 -18.32 -16.15
C SER A 461 1.74 -18.15 -17.67
N ASP A 462 2.44 -17.15 -18.21
CA ASP A 462 2.32 -16.81 -19.61
C ASP A 462 2.74 -17.97 -20.52
N ALA A 463 2.04 -18.10 -21.65
CA ALA A 463 2.41 -19.07 -22.66
C ALA A 463 3.86 -18.82 -23.10
N TYR A 464 4.64 -19.88 -23.24
CA TYR A 464 6.05 -19.84 -23.65
C TYR A 464 7.05 -19.27 -22.62
N ASN A 465 6.63 -19.04 -21.36
CA ASN A 465 7.53 -18.65 -20.25
C ASN A 465 8.35 -17.38 -20.54
N LYS A 466 7.79 -16.39 -21.24
CA LYS A 466 8.50 -15.15 -21.55
C LYS A 466 8.58 -14.24 -20.33
N ASP A 467 7.60 -14.24 -19.43
CA ASP A 467 7.65 -13.40 -18.22
C ASP A 467 8.80 -13.83 -17.31
N ILE A 468 8.94 -15.14 -17.05
CA ILE A 468 10.03 -15.66 -16.21
C ILE A 468 11.41 -15.50 -16.85
N GLU A 469 11.53 -15.60 -18.18
CA GLU A 469 12.80 -15.37 -18.86
C GLU A 469 13.20 -13.88 -18.85
N THR A 470 12.23 -12.97 -19.02
CA THR A 470 12.46 -11.52 -18.89
C THR A 470 12.93 -11.16 -17.47
N MET A 471 12.31 -11.76 -16.45
CA MET A 471 12.74 -11.63 -15.06
C MET A 471 14.15 -12.18 -14.81
N TYR A 472 14.49 -13.32 -15.43
CA TYR A 472 15.84 -13.89 -15.34
C TYR A 472 16.89 -12.95 -15.94
N GLU A 473 16.65 -12.37 -17.12
CA GLU A 473 17.56 -11.39 -17.73
C GLU A 473 17.73 -10.15 -16.83
N GLY A 474 16.63 -9.63 -16.27
CA GLY A 474 16.67 -8.50 -15.33
C GLY A 474 17.49 -8.81 -14.07
N ILE A 475 17.36 -10.02 -13.50
CA ILE A 475 18.18 -10.47 -12.36
C ILE A 475 19.66 -10.58 -12.74
N GLN A 476 19.99 -11.14 -13.91
CA GLN A 476 21.39 -11.22 -14.35
C GLN A 476 21.98 -9.83 -14.53
N PHE A 477 21.21 -8.89 -15.06
CA PHE A 477 21.62 -7.50 -15.19
C PHE A 477 21.82 -6.84 -13.81
N ALA A 478 20.90 -7.05 -12.86
CA ALA A 478 21.04 -6.57 -11.48
C ALA A 478 22.32 -7.10 -10.81
N ILE A 479 22.62 -8.39 -10.99
CA ILE A 479 23.88 -8.98 -10.49
C ILE A 479 25.08 -8.34 -11.20
N ASN A 480 25.00 -8.07 -12.49
CA ASN A 480 26.10 -7.45 -13.25
C ASN A 480 26.38 -6.01 -12.80
N LEU A 481 25.35 -5.23 -12.43
CA LEU A 481 25.51 -3.90 -11.84
C LEU A 481 26.43 -3.94 -10.62
N THR A 482 26.33 -4.96 -9.76
CA THR A 482 27.18 -5.09 -8.56
C THR A 482 28.66 -5.33 -8.85
N LYS A 483 29.02 -5.68 -10.10
CA LYS A 483 30.41 -5.92 -10.52
C LYS A 483 31.15 -4.66 -10.97
N THR A 484 30.44 -3.53 -11.09
CA THR A 484 30.98 -2.20 -11.40
C THR A 484 31.92 -1.70 -10.30
N GLY A 485 32.82 -0.78 -10.63
CA GLY A 485 33.68 -0.09 -9.67
C GLY A 485 32.87 0.62 -8.58
N ALA A 486 31.80 1.31 -8.98
CA ALA A 486 30.89 2.01 -8.09
C ALA A 486 30.39 1.16 -6.92
N PHE A 487 29.92 -0.06 -7.21
CA PHE A 487 29.48 -1.02 -6.19
C PHE A 487 30.65 -1.68 -5.46
N LYS A 488 31.72 -2.10 -6.17
CA LYS A 488 32.89 -2.78 -5.58
C LYS A 488 33.54 -2.02 -4.43
N ARG A 489 33.47 -0.68 -4.42
CA ARG A 489 33.92 0.18 -3.30
C ARG A 489 33.35 -0.22 -1.94
N PHE A 490 32.17 -0.85 -1.93
CA PHE A 490 31.49 -1.27 -0.70
C PHE A 490 31.42 -2.79 -0.54
N SER A 491 32.20 -3.54 -1.33
CA SER A 491 32.34 -5.01 -1.24
C SER A 491 30.98 -5.73 -1.19
N PRO A 492 30.11 -5.59 -2.21
CA PRO A 492 28.82 -6.25 -2.22
C PRO A 492 29.02 -7.77 -2.28
N VAL A 493 28.26 -8.51 -1.47
CA VAL A 493 28.25 -9.98 -1.53
C VAL A 493 26.82 -10.43 -1.77
N LEU A 494 26.63 -11.29 -2.77
CA LEU A 494 25.34 -11.90 -3.05
C LEU A 494 24.88 -12.70 -1.82
N ALA A 495 23.77 -12.29 -1.23
CA ALA A 495 23.22 -12.87 -0.01
C ALA A 495 22.04 -13.80 -0.31
N VAL A 496 22.07 -14.47 -1.47
CA VAL A 496 21.10 -15.50 -1.86
C VAL A 496 21.53 -16.84 -1.28
N ARG A 497 20.57 -17.61 -0.78
CA ARG A 497 20.78 -18.98 -0.32
C ARG A 497 19.90 -19.94 -1.12
N PRO A 498 20.27 -21.23 -1.19
CA PRO A 498 19.37 -22.22 -1.75
C PRO A 498 18.04 -22.25 -0.98
N LEU A 499 16.94 -21.98 -1.68
CA LEU A 499 15.61 -22.19 -1.11
C LEU A 499 15.37 -23.69 -0.99
N PRO A 500 14.71 -24.19 0.09
CA PRO A 500 14.41 -25.61 0.24
C PRO A 500 13.73 -26.23 -0.99
N ALA A 501 12.78 -25.53 -1.59
CA ALA A 501 12.07 -25.96 -2.79
C ALA A 501 12.95 -26.01 -4.06
N CYS A 502 14.13 -25.39 -4.04
CA CYS A 502 15.02 -25.26 -5.20
C CYS A 502 16.31 -26.09 -5.06
N LEU A 503 16.43 -26.95 -4.04
CA LEU A 503 17.63 -27.75 -3.75
C LEU A 503 17.96 -28.78 -4.85
N THR A 504 16.99 -29.14 -5.69
CA THR A 504 17.17 -30.08 -6.81
C THR A 504 17.93 -29.48 -7.99
N HIS A 505 18.15 -28.16 -7.99
CA HIS A 505 18.89 -27.45 -9.04
C HIS A 505 20.27 -27.04 -8.55
N THR A 506 21.28 -27.10 -9.42
CA THR A 506 22.62 -26.58 -9.13
C THR A 506 22.51 -25.11 -8.72
N PHE A 507 23.08 -24.76 -7.56
CA PHE A 507 22.99 -23.41 -7.02
C PHE A 507 23.48 -22.35 -8.02
N LEU A 508 22.72 -21.27 -8.18
CA LEU A 508 22.94 -20.17 -9.14
C LEU A 508 22.89 -20.55 -10.64
N SER A 509 22.54 -21.80 -10.98
CA SER A 509 22.19 -22.15 -12.37
C SER A 509 20.94 -21.41 -12.84
N LYS A 510 20.70 -21.39 -14.16
CA LYS A 510 19.48 -20.82 -14.73
C LYS A 510 18.22 -21.50 -14.17
N GLN A 511 18.24 -22.82 -13.99
CA GLN A 511 17.14 -23.58 -13.39
C GLN A 511 16.92 -23.22 -11.92
N PHE A 512 18.00 -23.00 -11.15
CA PHE A 512 17.88 -22.46 -9.79
C PHE A 512 17.20 -21.09 -9.80
N TRP A 513 17.61 -20.17 -10.67
CA TRP A 513 16.99 -18.85 -10.76
C TRP A 513 15.53 -18.89 -11.19
N TYR A 514 15.15 -19.78 -12.10
CA TYR A 514 13.73 -19.99 -12.43
C TYR A 514 12.91 -20.49 -11.24
N CYS A 515 13.46 -21.40 -10.43
CA CYS A 515 12.80 -21.83 -9.20
C CYS A 515 12.74 -20.67 -8.19
N TYR A 516 13.83 -19.94 -8.01
CA TYR A 516 13.91 -18.75 -7.15
C TYR A 516 12.86 -17.71 -7.53
N ILE A 517 12.75 -17.34 -8.81
CA ILE A 517 11.76 -16.38 -9.30
C ILE A 517 10.34 -16.81 -8.95
N ARG A 518 10.00 -18.10 -9.08
CA ARG A 518 8.64 -18.59 -8.73
C ARG A 518 8.32 -18.46 -7.24
N HIS A 519 9.30 -18.65 -6.36
CA HIS A 519 9.09 -18.60 -4.92
C HIS A 519 9.23 -17.21 -4.31
N ILE A 520 10.01 -16.34 -4.94
CA ILE A 520 10.35 -15.00 -4.42
C ILE A 520 9.55 -13.89 -5.11
N SER A 521 8.94 -14.16 -6.26
CA SER A 521 8.13 -13.15 -6.92
C SER A 521 6.85 -12.85 -6.16
N SER A 522 6.43 -11.59 -6.17
CA SER A 522 5.14 -11.15 -5.65
C SER A 522 4.53 -10.07 -6.54
N ALA A 523 3.25 -9.75 -6.29
CA ALA A 523 2.53 -8.70 -6.98
C ALA A 523 3.05 -7.32 -6.56
N ALA A 524 3.29 -6.42 -7.52
CA ALA A 524 3.75 -5.05 -7.22
C ALA A 524 2.65 -4.11 -6.74
N TYR A 525 1.42 -4.60 -6.57
CA TYR A 525 0.25 -3.81 -6.20
C TYR A 525 -0.10 -2.73 -7.24
N HIS A 526 0.10 -3.05 -8.51
CA HIS A 526 -0.32 -2.28 -9.68
C HIS A 526 -1.40 -3.04 -10.49
N PRO A 527 -2.50 -3.51 -9.87
CA PRO A 527 -3.51 -4.25 -10.60
C PRO A 527 -4.21 -3.34 -11.61
N VAL A 528 -4.35 -3.82 -12.84
CA VAL A 528 -5.06 -3.13 -13.91
C VAL A 528 -5.90 -4.09 -14.77
N GLY A 529 -6.75 -3.53 -15.62
CA GLY A 529 -7.33 -4.23 -16.77
C GLY A 529 -8.47 -5.19 -16.52
N THR A 530 -9.10 -5.15 -15.36
CA THR A 530 -10.27 -5.97 -15.06
C THR A 530 -11.58 -5.49 -15.72
N CYS A 531 -11.61 -4.28 -16.27
CA CYS A 531 -12.72 -3.73 -17.04
C CYS A 531 -12.17 -3.03 -18.31
N PRO A 532 -11.46 -3.75 -19.19
CA PRO A 532 -10.56 -3.14 -20.16
C PRO A 532 -11.32 -2.33 -21.22
N THR A 533 -10.69 -1.24 -21.66
CA THR A 533 -11.18 -0.41 -22.76
C THR A 533 -10.98 -1.12 -24.09
N GLY A 534 -11.93 -1.01 -25.01
CA GLY A 534 -11.77 -1.53 -26.37
C GLY A 534 -12.88 -1.10 -27.33
N ILE A 535 -12.81 -1.58 -28.56
CA ILE A 535 -13.77 -1.25 -29.63
C ILE A 535 -14.91 -2.26 -29.75
N ASN A 536 -14.77 -3.45 -29.16
CA ASN A 536 -15.72 -4.53 -29.34
C ASN A 536 -15.87 -5.36 -28.05
N PRO A 537 -17.05 -5.35 -27.41
CA PRO A 537 -17.27 -6.14 -26.20
C PRO A 537 -17.22 -7.65 -26.44
N LYS A 538 -17.45 -8.14 -27.67
CA LYS A 538 -17.28 -9.56 -28.03
C LYS A 538 -15.82 -10.01 -28.04
N LYS A 539 -14.86 -9.09 -27.89
CA LYS A 539 -13.42 -9.36 -27.79
C LYS A 539 -12.87 -8.98 -26.41
N GLY A 540 -13.71 -8.99 -25.37
CA GLY A 540 -13.32 -8.73 -23.99
C GLY A 540 -13.40 -7.28 -23.53
N ALA A 541 -13.78 -6.32 -24.38
CA ALA A 541 -13.90 -4.93 -23.96
C ALA A 541 -15.11 -4.72 -23.02
N VAL A 542 -14.90 -4.06 -21.88
CA VAL A 542 -15.98 -3.72 -20.94
C VAL A 542 -16.44 -2.27 -21.13
N VAL A 543 -15.51 -1.37 -21.47
CA VAL A 543 -15.81 0.04 -21.73
C VAL A 543 -15.33 0.51 -23.11
N ASN A 544 -16.00 1.50 -23.69
CA ASN A 544 -15.61 2.12 -24.96
C ASN A 544 -14.53 3.20 -24.78
N GLY A 545 -14.08 3.86 -25.85
CA GLY A 545 -13.04 4.91 -25.79
C GLY A 545 -13.38 6.15 -24.94
N ASN A 546 -14.65 6.36 -24.59
CA ASN A 546 -15.12 7.38 -23.64
C ASN A 546 -15.32 6.82 -22.21
N LEU A 547 -14.84 5.61 -21.98
CA LEU A 547 -14.96 4.80 -20.76
C LEU A 547 -16.40 4.53 -20.31
N GLN A 548 -17.35 4.50 -21.24
CA GLN A 548 -18.74 4.10 -20.98
C GLN A 548 -18.88 2.59 -21.06
N VAL A 549 -19.63 2.00 -20.13
CA VAL A 549 -19.89 0.55 -20.09
C VAL A 549 -20.71 0.13 -21.29
N PHE A 550 -20.26 -0.90 -22.01
CA PHE A 550 -20.94 -1.36 -23.22
C PHE A 550 -22.37 -1.86 -22.95
N GLY A 551 -23.35 -1.23 -23.60
CA GLY A 551 -24.75 -1.64 -23.52
C GLY A 551 -25.46 -1.27 -22.21
N VAL A 552 -24.85 -0.41 -21.38
CA VAL A 552 -25.48 0.16 -20.18
C VAL A 552 -25.34 1.68 -20.25
N GLU A 553 -26.47 2.38 -20.30
CA GLU A 553 -26.48 3.84 -20.37
C GLU A 553 -26.20 4.48 -19.02
N ARG A 554 -25.55 5.67 -19.05
CA ARG A 554 -25.27 6.50 -17.87
C ARG A 554 -24.35 5.84 -16.83
N LEU A 555 -23.49 4.93 -17.28
CA LEU A 555 -22.48 4.27 -16.47
C LEU A 555 -21.11 4.35 -17.12
N ARG A 556 -20.12 4.82 -16.35
CA ARG A 556 -18.71 4.82 -16.71
C ARG A 556 -17.85 4.15 -15.67
N ILE A 557 -16.67 3.76 -16.08
CA ILE A 557 -15.60 3.32 -15.18
C ILE A 557 -14.38 4.21 -15.45
N ALA A 558 -13.82 4.84 -14.43
CA ALA A 558 -12.68 5.75 -14.57
C ALA A 558 -11.67 5.47 -13.46
N ASP A 559 -10.94 4.38 -13.62
CA ASP A 559 -9.87 3.92 -12.71
C ASP A 559 -8.95 2.90 -13.40
N ALA A 560 -8.06 2.27 -12.64
CA ALA A 560 -7.09 1.29 -13.11
C ALA A 560 -7.68 0.05 -13.80
N SER A 561 -8.96 -0.27 -13.59
CA SER A 561 -9.60 -1.40 -14.26
C SER A 561 -9.68 -1.20 -15.78
N VAL A 562 -9.62 0.04 -16.29
CA VAL A 562 -9.88 0.30 -17.71
C VAL A 562 -8.68 0.10 -18.64
N PHE A 563 -7.47 -0.05 -18.11
CA PHE A 563 -6.29 -0.26 -18.95
C PHE A 563 -6.39 -1.60 -19.70
N PRO A 564 -6.17 -1.64 -21.02
CA PRO A 564 -6.31 -2.88 -21.78
C PRO A 564 -5.15 -3.88 -21.63
N PHE A 565 -4.00 -3.44 -21.09
CA PHE A 565 -2.80 -4.25 -20.92
C PHE A 565 -1.93 -3.68 -19.79
N ALA A 566 -0.99 -4.49 -19.29
CA ALA A 566 0.11 -4.01 -18.44
C ALA A 566 0.96 -3.02 -19.25
N PHE A 567 1.41 -1.95 -18.60
CA PHE A 567 2.15 -0.86 -19.23
C PHE A 567 3.35 -0.49 -18.36
N ALA A 568 4.38 0.11 -18.94
CA ALA A 568 5.62 0.41 -18.24
C ALA A 568 5.54 1.63 -17.31
N GLY A 569 4.50 1.72 -16.48
CA GLY A 569 4.38 2.78 -15.51
C GLY A 569 3.59 2.40 -14.27
N GLN A 570 3.38 3.37 -13.37
CA GLN A 570 2.56 3.16 -12.19
C GLN A 570 1.12 3.63 -12.45
N PRO A 571 0.10 2.84 -12.10
CA PRO A 571 -1.30 3.20 -12.32
C PRO A 571 -1.69 4.55 -11.70
N ASN A 572 -1.01 5.02 -10.66
CA ASN A 572 -1.33 6.26 -9.96
C ASN A 572 -1.36 7.49 -10.88
N ALA A 573 -0.26 7.75 -11.61
CA ALA A 573 -0.14 8.90 -12.50
C ALA A 573 -1.10 8.76 -13.69
N ALA A 574 -1.16 7.56 -14.30
CA ALA A 574 -2.02 7.30 -15.44
C ALA A 574 -3.53 7.36 -15.10
N CYS A 575 -3.94 6.94 -13.89
CA CYS A 575 -5.31 7.11 -13.39
C CYS A 575 -5.65 8.59 -13.16
N THR A 576 -4.69 9.39 -12.68
CA THR A 576 -4.89 10.84 -12.54
C THR A 576 -5.14 11.48 -13.92
N MET A 577 -4.36 11.10 -14.93
CA MET A 577 -4.57 11.51 -16.32
C MET A 577 -5.96 11.11 -16.84
N ILE A 578 -6.40 9.87 -16.58
CA ILE A 578 -7.75 9.41 -16.93
C ILE A 578 -8.80 10.28 -16.25
N GLY A 579 -8.65 10.58 -14.96
CA GLY A 579 -9.56 11.44 -14.21
C GLY A 579 -9.70 12.83 -14.84
N GLU A 580 -8.60 13.48 -15.19
CA GLU A 580 -8.59 14.78 -15.87
C GLU A 580 -9.25 14.72 -17.26
N LYS A 581 -8.89 13.73 -18.08
CA LYS A 581 -9.44 13.56 -19.43
C LYS A 581 -10.95 13.33 -19.39
N ILE A 582 -11.40 12.42 -18.54
CA ILE A 582 -12.81 12.05 -18.45
C ILE A 582 -13.64 13.16 -17.80
N SER A 583 -13.07 13.92 -16.86
CA SER A 583 -13.70 15.15 -16.37
C SER A 583 -14.03 16.12 -17.51
N ASP A 584 -13.11 16.32 -18.45
CA ASP A 584 -13.33 17.23 -19.57
C ASP A 584 -14.30 16.66 -20.61
N VAL A 585 -14.29 15.35 -20.87
CA VAL A 585 -15.30 14.67 -21.71
C VAL A 585 -16.70 14.85 -21.12
N ILE A 586 -16.87 14.61 -19.82
CA ILE A 586 -18.17 14.72 -19.12
C ILE A 586 -18.65 16.17 -19.12
N LYS A 587 -17.76 17.13 -18.84
CA LYS A 587 -18.11 18.56 -18.93
C LYS A 587 -18.63 18.89 -20.32
N HIS A 588 -17.93 18.47 -21.38
CA HIS A 588 -18.34 18.75 -22.76
C HIS A 588 -19.70 18.13 -23.12
N GLN A 589 -19.96 16.90 -22.70
CA GLN A 589 -21.21 16.19 -23.00
C GLN A 589 -22.43 16.73 -22.26
N HIS A 590 -22.24 17.31 -21.07
CA HIS A 590 -23.32 17.80 -20.21
C HIS A 590 -23.29 19.32 -20.01
N LYS A 591 -22.69 20.03 -20.98
CA LYS A 591 -22.62 21.49 -21.04
C LYS A 591 -24.00 22.13 -21.01
#